data_AF-A0A2D4KER0-F1
#
_entry.id   AF-A0A2D4KER0-F1
#
_cell.length_a   1.000
_cell.length_b   1.000
_cell.length_c   1.000
_cell.angle_alpha   90.00
_cell.angle_beta   90.00
_cell.angle_gamma   90.00
#
_symmetry.space_group_name_H-M   'P 1'
#
loop_
_entity.id
_entity.type
_entity.pdbx_description
1 polymer ?
#
loop_
_entity_poly.entity_id
_entity_poly.type
_entity_poly.pdbx_seq_one_letter_code
_entity_poly.pdbx_strand_id
1 'polypeptide(L)'
;PPPEFKVNAQFLELYNEEVLDLFDSTRDIDSKNKKSNIKIHEDSAGGIYTVGVTTRTVNAESEMMQCLKLGALSRTTASTQMNVQSSRSHAIFTIHLCQTRVCPPLDADGVTDNRIIMESSQLNEFETLTAKFHFVDLAGSERLKRTGATGERAKEGISINCGLLALGNVISALGDKSKKMTHVPYRDSKLTRLLQDSLGGNRVKGLLMRKVWKVLMTCFMK
;
A
#
# COMPACT_ATOMS: atom_id res chain seq x y z
N PRO A 1 -28.55 4.96 -12.52
CA PRO A 1 -28.55 4.68 -11.05
C PRO A 1 -27.38 5.42 -10.41
N PRO A 2 -27.45 5.79 -9.11
CA PRO A 2 -26.30 6.37 -8.41
C PRO A 2 -25.14 5.38 -8.40
N PRO A 3 -23.88 5.85 -8.42
CA PRO A 3 -22.72 4.98 -8.37
C PRO A 3 -22.64 4.25 -7.02
N GLU A 4 -22.30 2.97 -7.07
CA GLU A 4 -22.05 2.15 -5.88
C GLU A 4 -20.59 2.32 -5.45
N PHE A 5 -20.34 2.52 -4.16
CA PHE A 5 -18.99 2.63 -3.60
C PHE A 5 -18.71 1.48 -2.64
N LYS A 6 -17.57 0.82 -2.83
CA LYS A 6 -17.03 -0.18 -1.91
C LYS A 6 -15.70 0.31 -1.37
N VAL A 7 -15.60 0.43 -0.05
CA VAL A 7 -14.39 0.87 0.64
C VAL A 7 -13.82 -0.28 1.43
N ASN A 8 -12.54 -0.56 1.23
CA ASN A 8 -11.82 -1.60 1.95
C ASN A 8 -10.54 -1.02 2.55
N ALA A 9 -10.24 -1.37 3.78
CA ALA A 9 -9.01 -1.01 4.47
C ALA A 9 -8.08 -2.21 4.60
N GLN A 10 -6.78 -1.95 4.53
CA GLN A 10 -5.69 -2.88 4.83
C GLN A 10 -4.64 -2.15 5.66
N PHE A 11 -4.02 -2.83 6.61
CA PHE A 11 -2.95 -2.25 7.41
C PHE A 11 -1.78 -3.22 7.52
N LEU A 12 -0.64 -2.83 6.95
CA LEU A 12 0.58 -3.61 6.89
C LEU A 12 1.70 -2.93 7.67
N GLU A 13 2.55 -3.74 8.27
CA GLU A 13 3.85 -3.33 8.82
C GLU A 13 4.97 -4.05 8.08
N LEU A 14 5.98 -3.32 7.64
CA LEU A 14 7.19 -3.87 7.05
C LEU A 14 8.33 -3.68 8.05
N TYR A 15 8.78 -4.79 8.64
CA TYR A 15 9.88 -4.83 9.60
C TYR A 15 10.91 -5.86 9.14
N ASN A 16 12.18 -5.46 9.04
CA ASN A 16 13.28 -6.32 8.61
C ASN A 16 13.01 -7.08 7.29
N GLU A 17 12.46 -6.40 6.28
CA GLU A 17 12.01 -6.99 5.01
C GLU A 17 10.95 -8.11 5.15
N GLU A 18 10.25 -8.21 6.29
CA GLU A 18 9.08 -9.07 6.47
C GLU A 18 7.79 -8.24 6.54
N VAL A 19 6.76 -8.66 5.80
CA VAL A 19 5.47 -7.96 5.71
C VAL A 19 4.49 -8.60 6.68
N LEU A 20 4.03 -7.84 7.66
CA LEU A 20 3.18 -8.24 8.76
C LEU A 20 1.78 -7.63 8.57
N ASP A 21 0.75 -8.42 8.82
CA ASP A 21 -0.63 -7.92 8.88
C ASP A 21 -0.92 -7.37 10.27
N LEU A 22 -1.42 -6.13 10.35
CA LEU A 22 -1.81 -5.46 11.61
C LEU A 22 -3.30 -5.64 11.95
N PHE A 23 -4.09 -6.24 11.06
CA PHE A 23 -5.48 -6.61 11.35
C PHE A 23 -5.63 -8.07 11.80
N ASP A 24 -4.62 -8.89 11.60
CA ASP A 24 -4.64 -10.29 12.03
C ASP A 24 -4.55 -10.37 13.56
N SER A 25 -5.70 -10.62 14.17
CA SER A 25 -5.87 -10.75 15.63
C SER A 25 -5.46 -12.13 16.15
N THR A 26 -5.14 -13.08 15.26
CA THR A 26 -4.76 -14.46 15.63
C THR A 26 -3.30 -14.60 16.05
N ARG A 27 -2.60 -13.47 16.22
CA ARG A 27 -1.26 -13.38 16.84
C ARG A 27 -1.29 -13.63 18.35
N ASP A 28 -2.14 -14.54 18.79
CA ASP A 28 -2.00 -15.16 20.09
C ASP A 28 -0.67 -15.90 20.18
N ILE A 29 -0.17 -15.94 21.40
CA ILE A 29 1.20 -16.19 21.88
C ILE A 29 1.95 -17.38 21.25
N ASP A 30 1.27 -18.36 20.64
CA ASP A 30 1.87 -19.53 19.99
C ASP A 30 2.26 -19.32 18.51
N SER A 31 1.80 -18.24 17.87
CA SER A 31 1.98 -18.00 16.43
C SER A 31 3.18 -17.10 16.08
N LYS A 32 4.00 -16.68 17.06
CA LYS A 32 5.17 -15.81 16.84
C LYS A 32 6.22 -16.38 15.88
N ASN A 33 6.15 -17.68 15.56
CA ASN A 33 7.02 -18.36 14.60
C ASN A 33 6.38 -18.58 13.21
N LYS A 34 5.11 -18.20 13.02
CA LYS A 34 4.46 -18.36 11.72
C LYS A 34 4.84 -17.16 10.85
N LYS A 35 5.84 -17.35 9.99
CA LYS A 35 6.16 -16.41 8.92
C LYS A 35 4.86 -15.97 8.26
N SER A 36 4.63 -14.67 8.20
CA SER A 36 3.55 -14.07 7.45
C SER A 36 3.59 -14.61 6.03
N ASN A 37 2.57 -15.37 5.60
CA ASN A 37 2.46 -15.91 4.24
C ASN A 37 2.10 -14.82 3.20
N ILE A 38 2.37 -13.56 3.52
CA ILE A 38 2.04 -12.41 2.68
C ILE A 38 3.06 -12.33 1.54
N LYS A 39 2.56 -12.41 0.32
CA LYS A 39 3.36 -12.31 -0.90
C LYS A 39 2.92 -11.11 -1.72
N ILE A 40 3.91 -10.42 -2.29
CA ILE A 40 3.70 -9.27 -3.19
C ILE A 40 3.80 -9.80 -4.63
N HIS A 41 2.69 -9.73 -5.34
CA HIS A 41 2.56 -10.13 -6.73
C HIS A 41 2.39 -8.90 -7.64
N GLU A 42 2.74 -9.11 -8.90
CA GLU A 42 2.66 -8.13 -9.98
C GLU A 42 1.78 -8.75 -11.07
N ASP A 43 0.74 -8.02 -11.48
CA ASP A 43 -0.14 -8.44 -12.57
C ASP A 43 0.52 -8.19 -13.94
N SER A 44 -0.04 -8.78 -15.00
CA SER A 44 0.39 -8.59 -16.39
C SER A 44 0.27 -7.13 -16.84
N ALA A 45 -0.60 -6.35 -16.20
CA ALA A 45 -0.72 -4.91 -16.39
C ALA A 45 0.32 -4.08 -15.58
N GLY A 46 1.17 -4.73 -14.78
CA GLY A 46 2.18 -4.07 -13.94
C GLY A 46 1.64 -3.52 -12.61
N GLY A 47 0.40 -3.87 -12.25
CA GLY A 47 -0.22 -3.48 -10.98
C GLY A 47 0.21 -4.38 -9.82
N ILE A 48 0.52 -3.78 -8.67
CA ILE A 48 0.94 -4.53 -7.48
C ILE A 48 -0.24 -4.90 -6.59
N TYR A 49 -0.28 -6.17 -6.17
CA TYR A 49 -1.25 -6.68 -5.21
C TYR A 49 -0.60 -7.62 -4.20
N THR A 50 -1.16 -7.66 -3.00
CA THR A 50 -0.71 -8.53 -1.91
C THR A 50 -1.70 -9.66 -1.69
N VAL A 51 -1.17 -10.89 -1.55
CA VAL A 51 -1.97 -12.09 -1.28
C VAL A 51 -1.74 -12.51 0.17
N GLY A 52 -2.82 -12.91 0.85
CA GLY A 52 -2.76 -13.34 2.26
C GLY A 52 -2.86 -12.20 3.28
N VAL A 53 -3.31 -11.02 2.84
CA VAL A 53 -3.56 -9.84 3.71
C VAL A 53 -5.03 -9.77 4.07
N THR A 54 -5.32 -9.57 5.34
CA THR A 54 -6.67 -9.32 5.86
C THR A 54 -7.17 -7.99 5.34
N THR A 55 -8.33 -8.02 4.70
CA THR A 55 -9.00 -6.82 4.17
C THR A 55 -10.29 -6.62 4.93
N ARG A 56 -10.51 -5.42 5.47
CA ARG A 56 -11.74 -5.07 6.20
C ARG A 56 -12.58 -4.13 5.35
N THR A 57 -13.81 -4.53 5.04
CA THR A 57 -14.79 -3.64 4.41
C THR A 57 -15.27 -2.61 5.43
N VAL A 58 -15.37 -1.36 5.00
CA VAL A 58 -15.70 -0.22 5.84
C VAL A 58 -16.89 0.51 5.23
N ASN A 59 -17.95 0.67 6.00
CA ASN A 59 -19.19 1.33 5.56
C ASN A 59 -19.39 2.71 6.20
N ALA A 60 -18.68 2.99 7.31
CA ALA A 60 -18.76 4.25 8.03
C ALA A 60 -17.36 4.81 8.38
N GLU A 61 -17.28 6.13 8.54
CA GLU A 61 -16.05 6.80 8.99
C GLU A 61 -15.57 6.27 10.35
N SER A 62 -16.50 6.00 11.27
CA SER A 62 -16.19 5.47 12.60
C SER A 62 -15.47 4.12 12.53
N GLU A 63 -15.90 3.23 11.62
CA GLU A 63 -15.26 1.94 11.36
C GLU A 63 -13.87 2.11 10.77
N MET A 64 -13.67 3.08 9.86
CA MET A 64 -12.34 3.41 9.31
C MET A 64 -11.38 3.82 10.43
N MET A 65 -11.85 4.74 11.28
CA MET A 65 -11.06 5.24 12.41
C MET A 65 -10.78 4.16 13.45
N GLN A 66 -11.72 3.24 13.66
CA GLN A 66 -11.51 2.08 14.53
C GLN A 66 -10.48 1.12 13.95
N CYS A 67 -10.52 0.83 12.65
CA CYS A 67 -9.51 0.01 11.99
C CYS A 67 -8.12 0.63 12.15
N LEU A 68 -8.00 1.94 11.93
CA LEU A 68 -6.75 2.67 12.12
C LEU A 68 -6.22 2.54 13.57
N LYS A 69 -7.09 2.77 14.56
CA LYS A 69 -6.75 2.65 15.99
C LYS A 69 -6.30 1.23 16.34
N LEU A 70 -7.05 0.21 15.93
CA LEU A 70 -6.75 -1.19 16.23
C LEU A 70 -5.40 -1.62 15.65
N GLY A 71 -5.12 -1.29 14.39
CA GLY A 71 -3.83 -1.64 13.80
C GLY A 71 -2.67 -0.82 14.37
N ALA A 72 -2.91 0.44 14.76
CA ALA A 72 -1.90 1.25 15.47
C ALA A 72 -1.57 0.65 16.84
N LEU A 73 -2.58 0.19 17.59
CA LEU A 73 -2.39 -0.53 18.86
C LEU A 73 -1.63 -1.83 18.64
N SER A 74 -1.97 -2.62 17.61
CA SER A 74 -1.25 -3.85 17.28
C SER A 74 0.23 -3.60 16.97
N ARG A 75 0.55 -2.49 16.29
CA ARG A 75 1.93 -2.08 16.03
C ARG A 75 2.68 -1.74 17.33
N THR A 76 2.01 -1.05 18.25
CA THR A 76 2.60 -0.69 19.56
C THR A 76 2.79 -1.92 20.46
N THR A 77 1.82 -2.82 20.57
CA THR A 77 1.92 -4.02 21.42
C THR A 77 2.98 -5.00 20.92
N ALA A 78 3.20 -5.09 19.60
CA ALA A 78 4.31 -5.85 19.03
C ALA A 78 5.69 -5.30 19.47
N SER A 79 5.77 -4.02 19.84
CA SER A 79 7.02 -3.37 20.27
C SER A 79 7.37 -3.55 21.75
N THR A 80 6.42 -3.99 22.60
CA THR A 80 6.63 -4.06 24.06
C THR A 80 7.26 -5.37 24.52
N GLN A 81 8.60 -5.41 24.51
CA GLN A 81 9.38 -5.97 25.64
C GLN A 81 10.83 -5.46 25.76
N MET A 82 11.36 -4.63 24.84
CA MET A 82 12.61 -3.87 25.06
C MET A 82 13.03 -2.90 23.92
N ASN A 83 12.24 -2.73 22.86
CA ASN A 83 12.68 -1.98 21.66
C ASN A 83 11.65 -0.92 21.26
N VAL A 84 12.12 0.30 20.96
CA VAL A 84 11.35 1.32 20.24
C VAL A 84 11.22 0.87 18.78
N GLN A 85 10.43 -0.17 18.52
CA GLN A 85 10.32 -0.83 17.22
C GLN A 85 9.55 0.02 16.20
N SER A 86 8.70 0.96 16.65
CA SER A 86 7.95 1.84 15.76
C SER A 86 8.81 2.83 14.97
N SER A 87 10.05 3.13 15.43
CA SER A 87 11.01 3.92 14.64
C SER A 87 11.76 3.08 13.62
N ARG A 88 11.54 1.76 13.63
CA ARG A 88 12.34 0.74 12.94
C ARG A 88 11.52 -0.13 12.00
N SER A 89 10.23 0.13 11.88
CA SER A 89 9.35 -0.49 10.89
C SER A 89 8.66 0.58 10.06
N HIS A 90 8.28 0.22 8.83
CA HIS A 90 7.43 1.05 8.00
C HIS A 90 5.99 0.58 8.16
N ALA A 91 5.05 1.48 8.37
CA ALA A 91 3.63 1.15 8.44
C ALA A 91 2.90 1.69 7.22
N ILE A 92 2.09 0.86 6.58
CA ILE A 92 1.38 1.18 5.34
C ILE A 92 -0.09 0.87 5.57
N PHE A 93 -0.89 1.91 5.75
CA PHE A 93 -2.34 1.82 5.77
C PHE A 93 -2.87 2.11 4.37
N THR A 94 -3.60 1.17 3.79
CA THR A 94 -4.13 1.28 2.43
C THR A 94 -5.65 1.29 2.44
N ILE A 95 -6.24 2.27 1.79
CA ILE A 95 -7.67 2.33 1.50
C ILE A 95 -7.87 2.03 0.02
N HIS A 96 -8.61 0.97 -0.28
CA HIS A 96 -9.07 0.62 -1.62
C HIS A 96 -10.50 1.10 -1.78
N LEU A 97 -10.72 2.01 -2.74
CA LEU A 97 -12.03 2.52 -3.12
C LEU A 97 -12.37 1.98 -4.50
N CYS A 98 -13.46 1.22 -4.59
CA CYS A 98 -14.03 0.77 -5.86
C CYS A 98 -15.36 1.48 -6.08
N GLN A 99 -15.49 2.18 -7.20
CA GLN A 99 -16.72 2.82 -7.63
C GLN A 99 -17.26 2.11 -8.86
N THR A 100 -18.49 1.63 -8.82
CA THR A 100 -19.17 1.03 -9.98
C THR A 100 -20.28 1.97 -10.44
N ARG A 101 -20.23 2.40 -11.71
CA ARG A 101 -21.24 3.26 -12.33
C ARG A 101 -21.80 2.61 -13.59
N VAL A 102 -23.05 2.92 -13.90
CA VAL A 102 -23.65 2.55 -15.20
C VAL A 102 -23.24 3.61 -16.22
N CYS A 103 -22.64 3.18 -17.33
CA CYS A 103 -22.38 4.05 -18.47
C CYS A 103 -23.72 4.48 -19.09
N PRO A 104 -23.94 5.78 -19.35
CA PRO A 104 -25.02 6.20 -20.22
C PRO A 104 -24.81 5.55 -21.60
N PRO A 105 -25.86 5.07 -22.28
CA PRO A 105 -25.73 4.66 -23.67
C PRO A 105 -25.19 5.85 -24.48
N LEU A 106 -24.18 5.60 -25.32
CA LEU A 106 -23.66 6.59 -26.24
C LEU A 106 -24.80 7.02 -27.17
N ASP A 107 -25.23 8.28 -27.09
CA ASP A 107 -26.10 8.87 -28.10
C ASP A 107 -25.32 8.86 -29.41
N ALA A 108 -25.74 8.00 -30.33
CA ALA A 108 -25.20 7.91 -31.68
C ALA A 108 -25.56 9.18 -32.46
N ASP A 109 -24.75 10.23 -32.35
CA ASP A 109 -24.69 11.26 -33.38
C ASP A 109 -23.60 10.90 -34.40
N GLY A 110 -24.02 10.82 -35.65
CA GLY A 110 -23.53 9.82 -36.59
C GLY A 110 -22.22 10.12 -37.31
N VAL A 111 -21.51 9.04 -37.68
CA VAL A 111 -20.90 8.87 -39.00
C VAL A 111 -20.97 7.38 -39.36
N THR A 112 -21.58 7.10 -40.51
CA THR A 112 -21.63 5.84 -41.24
C THR A 112 -20.26 5.17 -41.42
N ASP A 113 -20.12 3.90 -41.04
CA ASP A 113 -19.81 2.85 -42.02
C ASP A 113 -20.15 1.45 -41.48
N ASN A 114 -20.60 0.60 -42.40
CA ASN A 114 -21.10 -0.76 -42.19
C ASN A 114 -20.09 -1.66 -41.46
N ARG A 115 -20.48 -2.17 -40.29
CA ARG A 115 -20.02 -3.49 -39.83
C ARG A 115 -21.08 -4.21 -39.00
N ILE A 116 -21.91 -4.95 -39.73
CA ILE A 116 -22.60 -6.21 -39.35
C ILE A 116 -23.18 -6.25 -37.93
N ILE A 117 -24.50 -6.16 -37.91
CA ILE A 117 -25.45 -6.55 -36.87
C ILE A 117 -25.03 -7.89 -36.25
N MET A 118 -24.71 -7.89 -34.96
CA MET A 118 -24.89 -9.06 -34.11
C MET A 118 -25.63 -8.60 -32.85
N GLU A 119 -26.91 -8.95 -32.82
CA GLU A 119 -27.77 -8.87 -31.65
C GLU A 119 -27.07 -9.53 -30.46
N SER A 120 -26.79 -8.75 -29.43
CA SER A 120 -26.70 -9.29 -28.07
C SER A 120 -27.05 -8.17 -27.10
N SER A 121 -28.21 -8.34 -26.44
CA SER A 121 -28.57 -7.80 -25.13
C SER A 121 -28.15 -6.36 -24.82
N GLN A 122 -29.14 -5.50 -24.56
CA GLN A 122 -28.98 -4.27 -23.78
C GLN A 122 -28.37 -4.61 -22.40
N LEU A 123 -27.06 -4.83 -22.35
CA LEU A 123 -26.30 -4.93 -21.13
C LEU A 123 -25.97 -3.49 -20.77
N ASN A 124 -26.53 -3.02 -19.66
CA ASN A 124 -26.04 -1.82 -19.00
C ASN A 124 -24.53 -1.99 -18.84
N GLU A 125 -23.72 -1.27 -19.61
CA GLU A 125 -22.27 -1.36 -19.50
C GLU A 125 -21.88 -0.73 -18.16
N PHE A 126 -21.28 -1.53 -17.27
CA PHE A 126 -20.85 -1.06 -15.95
C PHE A 126 -19.37 -0.71 -15.99
N GLU A 127 -19.04 0.54 -15.69
CA GLU A 127 -17.66 0.99 -15.53
C GLU A 127 -17.27 0.90 -14.05
N THR A 128 -16.16 0.21 -13.77
CA THR A 128 -15.58 0.13 -12.41
C THR A 128 -14.30 0.93 -12.35
N LEU A 129 -14.29 1.97 -11.51
CA LEU A 129 -13.14 2.79 -11.20
C LEU A 129 -12.55 2.34 -9.86
N THR A 130 -11.24 2.10 -9.82
CA THR A 130 -10.54 1.73 -8.60
C THR A 130 -9.51 2.81 -8.23
N ALA A 131 -9.45 3.15 -6.95
CA ALA A 131 -8.48 4.08 -6.39
C ALA A 131 -7.85 3.47 -5.14
N LYS A 132 -6.54 3.66 -4.99
CA LYS A 132 -5.77 3.21 -3.82
C LYS A 132 -5.19 4.43 -3.12
N PHE A 133 -5.46 4.59 -1.84
CA PHE A 133 -4.85 5.61 -1.00
C PHE A 133 -3.88 4.94 -0.05
N HIS A 134 -2.59 5.27 -0.16
CA HIS A 134 -1.58 4.75 0.74
C HIS A 134 -1.16 5.82 1.73
N PHE A 135 -1.32 5.51 3.00
CA PHE A 135 -0.83 6.31 4.11
C PHE A 135 0.35 5.58 4.73
N VAL A 136 1.53 6.18 4.56
CA VAL A 136 2.80 5.53 4.88
C VAL A 136 3.49 6.26 6.00
N ASP A 137 3.69 5.56 7.12
CA ASP A 137 4.65 5.92 8.16
C ASP A 137 5.98 5.27 7.82
N LEU A 138 7.00 6.06 7.55
CA LEU A 138 8.32 5.50 7.27
C LEU A 138 9.12 5.43 8.55
N ALA A 139 9.88 4.34 8.70
CA ALA A 139 10.91 4.22 9.71
C ALA A 139 11.89 5.41 9.69
N GLY A 140 12.57 5.58 10.82
CA GLY A 140 13.60 6.58 10.99
C GLY A 140 14.70 6.46 9.93
N SER A 141 15.15 7.61 9.41
CA SER A 141 16.23 7.69 8.43
C SER A 141 17.61 7.88 9.06
N GLU A 142 17.72 7.68 10.38
CA GLU A 142 18.97 7.84 11.09
C GLU A 142 20.04 6.84 10.64
N ARG A 143 21.26 7.36 10.44
CA ARG A 143 22.39 6.56 10.01
C ARG A 143 22.88 5.66 11.14
N LEU A 144 22.99 4.36 10.84
CA LEU A 144 23.50 3.33 11.75
C LEU A 144 24.89 3.66 12.33
N LYS A 145 25.75 4.36 11.59
CA LYS A 145 27.08 4.78 12.06
C LYS A 145 27.03 5.63 13.35
N ARG A 146 25.90 6.27 13.64
CA ARG A 146 25.71 7.12 14.83
C ARG A 146 25.21 6.34 16.05
N THR A 147 24.74 5.11 15.89
CA THR A 147 24.08 4.34 16.97
C THR A 147 25.03 3.38 17.69
N GLY A 148 26.23 3.11 17.15
CA GLY A 148 27.20 2.20 17.76
C GLY A 148 26.70 0.75 17.93
N ALA A 149 25.60 0.39 17.27
CA ALA A 149 24.94 -0.89 17.44
C ALA A 149 25.76 -2.03 16.78
N THR A 150 25.93 -3.14 17.50
CA THR A 150 26.63 -4.35 17.04
C THR A 150 25.67 -5.55 16.92
N GLY A 151 26.05 -6.56 16.14
CA GLY A 151 25.28 -7.81 16.02
C GLY A 151 23.94 -7.65 15.28
N GLU A 152 22.86 -8.19 15.84
CA GLU A 152 21.52 -8.19 15.22
C GLU A 152 20.94 -6.78 15.05
N ARG A 153 21.18 -5.87 15.99
CA ARG A 153 20.75 -4.46 15.88
C ARG A 153 21.42 -3.74 14.70
N ALA A 154 22.63 -4.14 14.33
CA ALA A 154 23.30 -3.61 13.16
C ALA A 154 22.64 -4.11 11.87
N LYS A 155 22.33 -5.41 11.80
CA LYS A 155 21.62 -6.02 10.65
C LYS A 155 20.24 -5.40 10.44
N GLU A 156 19.50 -5.23 11.54
CA GLU A 156 18.20 -4.56 11.56
C GLU A 156 18.30 -3.12 11.01
N GLY A 157 19.24 -2.34 11.53
CA GLY A 157 19.47 -0.97 11.06
C GLY A 157 19.94 -0.87 9.61
N ILE A 158 20.65 -1.88 9.09
CA ILE A 158 20.98 -1.97 7.66
C ILE A 158 19.72 -2.23 6.84
N SER A 159 18.86 -3.16 7.26
CA SER A 159 17.61 -3.50 6.56
C SER A 159 16.68 -2.29 6.44
N ILE A 160 16.48 -1.54 7.53
CA ILE A 160 15.66 -0.33 7.55
C ILE A 160 16.19 0.72 6.59
N ASN A 161 17.51 0.96 6.64
CA ASN A 161 18.16 1.91 5.76
C ASN A 161 18.16 1.45 4.30
N CYS A 162 18.15 0.15 4.03
CA CYS A 162 18.04 -0.40 2.69
C CYS A 162 16.71 -0.02 2.03
N GLY A 163 15.58 -0.17 2.74
CA GLY A 163 14.27 0.22 2.22
C GLY A 163 14.17 1.72 1.91
N LEU A 164 14.69 2.56 2.80
CA LEU A 164 14.73 4.02 2.58
C LEU A 164 15.68 4.44 1.46
N LEU A 165 16.84 3.77 1.33
CA LEU A 165 17.80 4.01 0.25
C LEU A 165 17.22 3.60 -1.10
N ALA A 166 16.61 2.42 -1.19
CA ALA A 166 15.92 1.94 -2.39
C ALA A 166 14.82 2.93 -2.81
N LEU A 167 14.03 3.43 -1.86
CA LEU A 167 13.03 4.47 -2.13
C LEU A 167 13.67 5.75 -2.68
N GLY A 168 14.80 6.19 -2.12
CA GLY A 168 15.58 7.31 -2.64
C GLY A 168 16.08 7.10 -4.07
N ASN A 169 16.59 5.90 -4.37
CA ASN A 169 17.06 5.53 -5.70
C ASN A 169 15.93 5.53 -6.73
N VAL A 170 14.77 4.97 -6.37
CA VAL A 170 13.56 4.97 -7.22
C VAL A 170 13.10 6.40 -7.51
N ILE A 171 13.01 7.25 -6.49
CA ILE A 171 12.62 8.66 -6.68
C ILE A 171 13.64 9.41 -7.55
N SER A 172 14.93 9.19 -7.33
CA SER A 172 15.99 9.80 -8.15
C SER A 172 15.90 9.35 -9.61
N ALA A 173 15.66 8.06 -9.85
CA ALA A 173 15.50 7.51 -11.20
C ALA A 173 14.25 8.05 -11.91
N LEU A 174 13.18 8.34 -11.17
CA LEU A 174 11.95 8.93 -11.70
C LEU A 174 12.04 10.46 -11.90
N GLY A 175 12.87 11.14 -11.11
CA GLY A 175 13.04 12.60 -11.17
C GLY A 175 13.91 13.08 -12.33
N ASP A 176 14.91 12.29 -12.73
CA ASP A 176 15.84 12.64 -13.81
C ASP A 176 15.23 12.39 -15.20
N LYS A 177 14.53 13.40 -15.76
CA LYS A 177 13.98 13.33 -17.12
C LYS A 177 15.05 13.22 -18.23
N SER A 178 16.30 13.58 -17.91
CA SER A 178 17.45 13.58 -18.83
C SER A 178 18.05 12.18 -19.02
N LYS A 179 18.13 11.40 -17.95
CA LYS A 179 18.48 9.98 -18.02
C LYS A 179 17.17 9.22 -18.07
N LYS A 180 16.69 8.87 -19.27
CA LYS A 180 15.71 7.79 -19.41
C LYS A 180 16.37 6.50 -18.92
N MET A 181 16.43 6.33 -17.60
CA MET A 181 16.85 5.09 -16.97
C MET A 181 15.79 4.07 -17.38
N THR A 182 16.17 3.16 -18.28
CA THR A 182 15.23 2.17 -18.86
C THR A 182 14.60 1.29 -17.80
N HIS A 183 15.23 1.18 -16.63
CA HIS A 183 14.78 0.35 -15.53
C HIS A 183 14.81 1.10 -14.19
N VAL A 184 13.66 1.16 -13.52
CA VAL A 184 13.53 1.70 -12.16
C VAL A 184 13.59 0.53 -11.17
N PRO A 185 14.48 0.54 -10.17
CA PRO A 185 14.76 -0.61 -9.32
C PRO A 185 13.72 -0.78 -8.19
N TYR A 186 12.45 -0.96 -8.54
CA TYR A 186 11.40 -1.18 -7.54
C TYR A 186 11.59 -2.46 -6.72
N ARG A 187 12.36 -3.43 -7.25
CA ARG A 187 12.57 -4.76 -6.66
C ARG A 187 13.61 -4.81 -5.54
N ASP A 188 14.37 -3.73 -5.32
CA ASP A 188 15.45 -3.69 -4.34
C ASP A 188 14.96 -3.77 -2.88
N SER A 189 13.70 -3.39 -2.63
CA SER A 189 13.04 -3.56 -1.33
C SER A 189 11.56 -3.88 -1.50
N LYS A 190 11.00 -4.63 -0.54
CA LYS A 190 9.54 -4.83 -0.48
C LYS A 190 8.77 -3.50 -0.33
N LEU A 191 9.37 -2.48 0.30
CA LEU A 191 8.75 -1.16 0.43
C LEU A 191 8.51 -0.52 -0.93
N THR A 192 9.54 -0.48 -1.79
CA THR A 192 9.45 0.11 -3.13
C THR A 192 8.54 -0.69 -4.05
N ARG A 193 8.44 -2.01 -3.86
CA ARG A 193 7.46 -2.84 -4.56
C ARG A 193 6.03 -2.50 -4.13
N LEU A 194 5.76 -2.41 -2.83
CA LEU A 194 4.42 -2.04 -2.33
C LEU A 194 3.97 -0.65 -2.79
N LEU A 195 4.92 0.28 -2.94
CA LEU A 195 4.66 1.66 -3.35
C LEU A 195 4.86 1.90 -4.84
N GLN A 196 5.16 0.88 -5.64
CA GLN A 196 5.44 1.00 -7.08
C GLN A 196 4.26 1.69 -7.81
N ASP A 197 3.03 1.27 -7.52
CA ASP A 197 1.79 1.86 -8.04
C ASP A 197 1.69 3.38 -7.73
N SER A 198 2.25 3.84 -6.62
CA SER A 198 2.17 5.24 -6.18
C SER A 198 3.35 6.10 -6.64
N LEU A 199 4.48 5.49 -6.97
CA LEU A 199 5.72 6.22 -7.29
C LEU A 199 5.87 6.47 -8.79
N GLY A 200 5.45 5.53 -9.64
CA GLY A 200 5.60 5.68 -11.08
C GLY A 200 5.03 4.54 -11.93
N GLY A 201 4.29 3.59 -11.33
CA GLY A 201 3.60 2.53 -12.04
C GLY A 201 2.48 3.08 -12.94
N ASN A 202 2.34 2.51 -14.13
CA ASN A 202 1.39 2.97 -15.12
C ASN A 202 -0.06 2.70 -14.65
N ARG A 203 -0.90 3.74 -14.63
CA ARG A 203 -2.39 3.73 -14.74
C ARG A 203 -3.31 3.46 -13.54
N VAL A 204 -2.86 3.38 -12.29
CA VAL A 204 -3.80 3.54 -11.15
C VAL A 204 -3.47 4.86 -10.48
N LYS A 205 -4.46 5.76 -10.30
CA LYS A 205 -4.28 7.02 -9.56
C LYS A 205 -4.05 6.70 -8.06
N GLY A 206 -2.89 6.14 -7.74
CA GLY A 206 -2.43 5.89 -6.38
C GLY A 206 -1.99 7.20 -5.75
N LEU A 207 -2.76 7.74 -4.81
CA LEU A 207 -2.40 8.99 -4.14
C LEU A 207 -1.64 8.67 -2.85
N LEU A 208 -0.35 9.01 -2.82
CA LEU A 208 0.51 8.84 -1.64
C LEU A 208 0.34 10.04 -0.69
N MET A 209 -0.33 9.83 0.44
CA MET A 209 -0.57 10.87 1.44
C MET A 209 0.47 10.81 2.57
N ARG A 210 1.49 11.68 2.53
CA ARG A 210 2.58 11.71 3.55
C ARG A 210 2.42 12.77 4.65
N LYS A 211 1.81 13.93 4.36
CA LYS A 211 1.78 15.08 5.29
C LYS A 211 0.67 15.01 6.36
N VAL A 212 -0.53 14.57 5.98
CA VAL A 212 -1.67 14.43 6.92
C VAL A 212 -1.44 13.28 7.90
N TRP A 213 -0.80 12.21 7.42
CA TRP A 213 -0.56 10.98 8.17
C TRP A 213 0.39 11.14 9.37
N LYS A 214 1.49 11.89 9.23
CA LYS A 214 2.43 12.12 10.34
C LYS A 214 1.75 12.80 11.53
N VAL A 215 0.85 13.75 11.29
CA VAL A 215 0.10 14.43 12.34
C VAL A 215 -0.91 13.47 12.98
N LEU A 216 -1.68 12.72 12.17
CA LEU A 216 -2.63 11.73 12.69
C LEU A 216 -1.93 10.63 13.53
N MET A 217 -0.86 10.03 13.02
CA MET A 217 -0.10 9.01 13.75
C MET A 217 0.55 9.56 15.01
N THR A 218 1.08 10.79 15.00
CA THR A 218 1.65 11.40 16.22
C THR A 218 0.59 11.62 17.30
N CYS A 219 -0.65 11.92 16.91
CA CYS A 219 -1.78 12.06 17.84
C CYS A 219 -2.39 10.72 18.29
N PHE A 220 -2.28 9.64 17.51
CA PHE A 220 -2.87 8.34 17.82
C PHE A 220 -1.89 7.30 18.40
N MET A 221 -0.58 7.50 18.26
CA MET A 221 0.45 6.54 18.70
C MET A 221 1.31 7.02 19.87
N LYS A 222 1.03 8.19 20.43
CA LYS A 222 1.57 8.64 21.72
C LYS A 222 0.50 8.61 22.78
#